data_AF-A0A8J8PBG9-F1
#
_entry.id   AF-A0A8J8PBG9-F1
#
_cell.length_a   1.000
_cell.length_b   1.000
_cell.length_c   1.000
_cell.angle_alpha   90.00
_cell.angle_beta   90.00
_cell.angle_gamma   90.00
#
_symmetry.space_group_name_H-M   'P 1'
#
loop_
_entity.id
_entity.type
_entity.pdbx_description
1 polymer ?
#
loop_
_entity_poly.entity_id
_entity_poly.type
_entity_poly.pdbx_seq_one_letter_code
_entity_poly.pdbx_strand_id
1 'polypeptide(L)'
;MSSSRRSTGDTALVTRQSTADDTAASELAVDDDTTTSDATVEDPDGGFEFGSEPKHHDPVVRIADAFERDEISATVLENADTDALKTFVVRAEAGEFDVRSEPALEAAVRIARRLIYEEHRE
;
A
#
# COMPACT_ATOMS: atom_id res chain seq x y z
N MET A 1 52.58 3.58 -6.61
CA MET A 1 52.77 3.75 -5.15
C MET A 1 51.43 4.19 -4.56
N SER A 2 50.85 3.33 -3.72
CA SER A 2 49.59 3.57 -3.01
C SER A 2 49.71 4.74 -2.05
N SER A 3 48.62 5.49 -1.88
CA SER A 3 48.38 6.23 -0.64
C SER A 3 46.89 6.26 -0.36
N SER A 4 46.50 5.30 0.48
CA SER A 4 45.21 5.21 1.15
C SER A 4 45.23 6.18 2.33
N ARG A 5 44.23 7.05 2.47
CA ARG A 5 43.92 7.68 3.76
C ARG A 5 42.45 7.43 4.06
N ARG A 6 42.26 6.61 5.10
CA ARG A 6 40.98 6.11 5.58
C ARG A 6 40.24 7.25 6.28
N SER A 7 39.04 7.52 5.77
CA SER A 7 38.02 8.34 6.43
C SER A 7 37.62 7.64 7.74
N THR A 8 37.82 8.32 8.87
CA THR A 8 37.42 7.83 10.19
C THR A 8 36.16 8.61 10.57
N GLY A 9 35.02 7.92 10.53
CA GLY A 9 33.72 8.45 10.94
C GLY A 9 33.69 8.67 12.44
N ASP A 10 33.43 9.90 12.84
CA ASP A 10 33.09 10.29 14.20
C ASP A 10 31.56 10.23 14.33
N THR A 11 31.04 9.30 15.14
CA THR A 11 29.61 9.21 15.47
C THR A 11 29.46 9.50 16.95
N ALA A 12 29.41 10.79 17.29
CA ALA A 12 29.14 11.24 18.63
C ALA A 12 27.63 11.14 18.96
N LEU A 13 27.30 10.11 19.74
CA LEU A 13 26.29 10.04 20.81
C LEU A 13 25.11 11.04 20.77
N VAL A 14 23.94 10.52 20.38
CA VAL A 14 22.63 11.10 20.73
C VAL A 14 22.48 11.13 22.25
N THR A 15 22.49 12.33 22.83
CA THR A 15 22.05 12.58 24.20
C THR A 15 20.52 12.54 24.21
N ARG A 16 19.93 11.49 24.78
CA ARG A 16 18.50 11.47 25.13
C ARG A 16 18.30 12.34 26.36
N GLN A 17 17.92 13.60 26.16
CA GLN A 17 17.35 14.40 27.24
C GLN A 17 15.98 13.82 27.60
N SER A 18 15.93 13.15 28.76
CA SER A 18 14.70 12.96 29.51
C SER A 18 14.32 14.29 30.14
N THR A 19 13.15 14.81 29.80
CA THR A 19 12.46 15.82 30.59
C THR A 19 11.08 15.26 30.89
N ALA A 20 11.00 14.58 32.03
CA ALA A 20 9.74 14.36 32.73
C ALA A 20 9.45 15.64 33.52
N ASP A 21 8.45 16.38 33.08
CA ASP A 21 7.82 17.54 33.75
C ASP A 21 6.63 17.88 32.84
N ASP A 22 5.48 18.34 33.28
CA ASP A 22 4.79 18.35 34.55
C ASP A 22 3.35 18.66 34.11
N THR A 23 2.41 18.08 34.82
CA THR A 23 1.00 18.40 34.90
C THR A 23 0.64 19.84 34.47
N ALA A 24 -0.02 19.99 33.32
CA ALA A 24 -0.82 21.16 33.00
C ALA A 24 -1.95 20.77 32.06
N ALA A 25 -3.03 20.26 32.65
CA ALA A 25 -4.34 20.28 32.01
C ALA A 25 -4.79 21.74 31.93
N SER A 26 -4.35 22.46 30.90
CA SER A 26 -4.92 23.75 30.51
C SER A 26 -5.99 23.50 29.45
N GLU A 27 -7.20 23.28 29.97
CA GLU A 27 -8.44 23.89 29.51
C GLU A 27 -8.49 24.22 28.02
N LEU A 28 -8.96 23.25 27.22
CA LEU A 28 -9.56 23.55 25.92
C LEU A 28 -10.80 24.41 26.18
N ALA A 29 -10.66 25.73 26.11
CA ALA A 29 -11.79 26.61 25.85
C ALA A 29 -12.22 26.36 24.40
N VAL A 30 -13.18 25.46 24.23
CA VAL A 30 -13.97 25.41 23.01
C VAL A 30 -14.99 26.53 23.16
N ASP A 31 -14.73 27.67 22.49
CA ASP A 31 -15.75 28.68 22.24
C ASP A 31 -16.87 28.00 21.43
N ASP A 32 -17.86 27.48 22.14
CA ASP A 32 -19.15 27.07 21.59
C ASP A 32 -19.97 28.33 21.30
N ASP A 33 -19.52 29.12 20.32
CA ASP A 33 -20.42 30.04 19.60
C ASP A 33 -21.22 29.22 18.59
N THR A 34 -22.00 28.26 19.08
CA THR A 34 -23.10 27.72 18.30
C THR A 34 -24.19 28.77 18.32
N THR A 35 -23.98 29.84 17.53
CA THR A 35 -25.06 30.69 17.03
C THR A 35 -26.04 29.75 16.35
N THR A 36 -27.06 29.32 17.12
CA THR A 36 -28.22 28.62 16.58
C THR A 36 -28.98 29.66 15.80
N SER A 37 -28.50 29.90 14.58
CA SER A 37 -29.29 30.55 13.55
C SER A 37 -30.50 29.66 13.39
N ASP A 38 -31.64 30.12 13.89
CA ASP A 38 -32.97 29.65 13.53
C ASP A 38 -33.18 29.95 12.04
N ALA A 39 -32.41 29.26 11.20
CA ALA A 39 -32.64 29.17 9.79
C ALA A 39 -33.74 28.14 9.66
N THR A 40 -34.97 28.62 9.55
CA THR A 40 -36.05 27.84 8.94
C THR A 40 -35.52 27.39 7.58
N VAL A 41 -35.05 26.14 7.50
CA VAL A 41 -34.77 25.48 6.23
C VAL A 41 -36.16 25.21 5.66
N GLU A 42 -36.64 26.12 4.82
CA GLU A 42 -37.73 25.79 3.90
C GLU A 42 -37.23 24.60 3.10
N ASP A 43 -37.76 23.41 3.38
CA ASP A 43 -37.50 22.19 2.61
C ASP A 43 -38.00 22.48 1.19
N PRO A 44 -37.11 22.77 0.21
CA PRO A 44 -37.60 22.89 -1.16
C PRO A 44 -38.02 21.47 -1.54
N ASP A 45 -39.30 21.27 -1.87
CA ASP A 45 -39.91 20.04 -2.39
C ASP A 45 -39.04 19.39 -3.51
N GLY A 46 -37.97 18.75 -3.09
CA GLY A 46 -36.79 18.50 -3.90
C GLY A 46 -36.00 17.39 -3.23
N GLY A 47 -36.70 16.30 -2.95
CA GLY A 47 -36.11 15.08 -2.42
C GLY A 47 -34.88 14.70 -3.23
N PHE A 48 -33.78 14.44 -2.54
CA PHE A 48 -32.59 13.90 -3.16
C PHE A 48 -32.94 12.57 -3.83
N GLU A 49 -32.84 12.51 -5.16
CA GLU A 49 -32.93 11.24 -5.88
C GLU A 49 -31.66 10.46 -5.58
N PHE A 50 -31.80 9.38 -4.79
CA PHE A 50 -30.73 8.40 -4.68
C PHE A 50 -30.56 7.77 -6.07
N GLY A 51 -29.67 8.36 -6.87
CA GLY A 51 -29.23 7.76 -8.11
C GLY A 51 -28.83 6.31 -7.82
N SER A 52 -29.26 5.39 -8.68
CA SER A 52 -28.94 3.97 -8.52
C SER A 52 -27.45 3.82 -8.30
N GLU A 53 -27.08 3.25 -7.14
CA GLU A 53 -25.68 3.10 -6.78
C GLU A 53 -24.95 2.31 -7.89
N PRO A 54 -23.74 2.74 -8.29
CA PRO A 54 -22.96 2.00 -9.26
C PRO A 54 -22.78 0.58 -8.74
N LYS A 55 -23.12 -0.42 -9.57
CA LYS A 55 -23.01 -1.83 -9.20
C LYS A 55 -21.62 -2.10 -8.62
N HIS A 56 -21.57 -2.43 -7.34
CA HIS A 56 -20.35 -2.86 -6.69
C HIS A 56 -19.90 -4.17 -7.31
N HIS A 57 -18.88 -4.04 -8.15
CA HIS A 57 -18.25 -5.16 -8.78
C HIS A 57 -17.15 -5.66 -7.87
N ASP A 58 -17.50 -6.60 -7.00
CA ASP A 58 -16.52 -7.29 -6.18
C ASP A 58 -15.68 -8.22 -7.07
N PRO A 59 -14.36 -8.01 -7.19
CA PRO A 59 -13.50 -8.88 -7.98
C PRO A 59 -13.52 -10.33 -7.49
N VAL A 60 -13.70 -10.57 -6.18
CA VAL A 60 -13.76 -11.93 -5.62
C VAL A 60 -15.03 -12.64 -6.07
N VAL A 61 -16.17 -11.96 -6.04
CA VAL A 61 -17.46 -12.52 -6.50
C VAL A 61 -17.39 -12.90 -7.98
N ARG A 62 -16.78 -12.04 -8.82
CA ARG A 62 -16.61 -12.36 -10.25
C ARG A 62 -15.73 -13.59 -10.49
N ILE A 63 -14.66 -13.76 -9.73
CA ILE A 63 -13.77 -14.92 -9.87
C ILE A 63 -14.49 -16.18 -9.39
N ALA A 64 -15.26 -16.10 -8.30
CA ALA A 64 -16.07 -17.21 -7.81
C ALA A 64 -17.13 -17.64 -8.83
N ASP A 65 -17.90 -16.68 -9.39
CA ASP A 65 -18.89 -16.96 -10.44
C ASP A 65 -18.27 -17.64 -11.67
N ALA A 66 -17.07 -17.21 -12.08
CA ALA A 66 -16.37 -17.78 -13.23
C ALA A 66 -15.84 -19.21 -12.94
N PHE A 67 -15.42 -19.49 -11.71
CA PHE A 67 -15.05 -20.83 -11.27
C PHE A 67 -16.26 -21.77 -11.23
N GLU A 68 -17.41 -21.31 -10.72
CA GLU A 68 -18.66 -22.09 -10.70
C GLU A 68 -19.20 -22.41 -12.10
N ARG A 69 -18.86 -21.58 -13.09
CA ARG A 69 -19.23 -21.76 -14.50
C ARG A 69 -18.22 -22.60 -15.29
N ASP A 70 -17.20 -23.17 -14.64
CA ASP A 70 -16.07 -23.88 -15.26
C ASP A 70 -15.30 -23.02 -16.30
N GLU A 71 -15.38 -21.69 -16.23
CA GLU A 71 -14.64 -20.78 -17.11
C GLU A 71 -13.16 -20.64 -16.68
N ILE A 72 -12.89 -20.94 -15.42
CA ILE A 72 -11.55 -20.90 -14.80
C ILE A 72 -11.39 -22.14 -13.92
N SER A 73 -10.27 -22.85 -14.03
CA SER A 73 -9.98 -24.00 -13.18
C SER A 73 -9.21 -23.61 -11.91
N ALA A 74 -9.27 -24.46 -10.88
CA ALA A 74 -8.51 -24.28 -9.64
C ALA A 74 -6.99 -24.18 -9.92
N THR A 75 -6.51 -24.99 -10.86
CA THR A 75 -5.10 -24.95 -11.30
C THR A 75 -4.70 -23.62 -11.94
N VAL A 76 -5.61 -22.92 -12.61
CA VAL A 76 -5.31 -21.59 -13.16
C VAL A 76 -5.23 -20.56 -12.03
N LEU A 77 -6.11 -20.67 -11.02
CA LEU A 77 -6.09 -19.77 -9.85
C LEU A 77 -4.84 -19.98 -8.98
N GLU A 78 -4.45 -21.24 -8.77
CA GLU A 78 -3.27 -21.61 -7.99
C GLU A 78 -1.96 -21.14 -8.66
N ASN A 79 -1.89 -21.16 -9.99
CA ASN A 79 -0.69 -20.79 -10.74
C ASN A 79 -0.66 -19.32 -11.22
N ALA A 80 -1.77 -18.57 -11.07
CA ALA A 80 -1.87 -17.20 -11.58
C ALA A 80 -0.83 -16.26 -10.96
N ASP A 81 -0.60 -16.39 -9.66
CA ASP A 81 0.39 -15.60 -8.93
C ASP A 81 1.80 -15.92 -9.42
N THR A 82 2.11 -17.20 -9.58
CA THR A 82 3.40 -17.69 -10.08
C THR A 82 3.70 -17.21 -11.49
N ASP A 83 2.74 -17.33 -12.40
CA ASP A 83 2.93 -16.92 -13.79
C ASP A 83 3.07 -15.39 -13.91
N ALA A 84 2.39 -14.64 -13.05
CA ALA A 84 2.61 -13.20 -12.90
C ALA A 84 4.03 -12.89 -12.40
N LEU A 85 4.52 -13.60 -11.39
CA LEU A 85 5.88 -13.52 -10.87
C LEU A 85 6.93 -13.83 -11.95
N LYS A 86 6.76 -14.92 -12.72
CA LYS A 86 7.64 -15.29 -13.85
C LYS A 86 7.66 -14.19 -14.91
N THR A 87 6.50 -13.69 -15.31
CA THR A 87 6.36 -12.61 -16.29
C THR A 87 7.06 -11.34 -15.82
N PHE A 88 6.88 -10.98 -14.54
CA PHE A 88 7.57 -9.83 -13.93
C PHE A 88 9.09 -9.95 -14.01
N VAL A 89 9.64 -11.11 -13.65
CA VAL A 89 11.10 -11.37 -13.71
C VAL A 89 11.61 -11.28 -15.16
N VAL A 90 10.92 -11.89 -16.12
CA VAL A 90 11.30 -11.85 -17.54
C VAL A 90 11.34 -10.41 -18.07
N ARG A 91 10.31 -9.61 -17.75
CA ARG A 91 10.25 -8.19 -18.15
C ARG A 91 11.35 -7.35 -17.52
N ALA A 92 11.62 -7.59 -16.24
CA ALA A 92 12.72 -6.93 -15.53
C ALA A 92 14.09 -7.27 -16.13
N GLU A 93 14.31 -8.52 -16.51
CA GLU A 93 15.55 -8.97 -17.16
C GLU A 93 15.68 -8.47 -18.60
N ALA A 94 14.56 -8.30 -19.31
CA ALA A 94 14.52 -7.67 -20.63
C ALA A 94 14.85 -6.16 -20.60
N GLY A 95 15.03 -5.58 -19.41
CA GLY A 95 15.34 -4.16 -19.23
C GLY A 95 14.14 -3.24 -19.38
N GLU A 96 12.91 -3.78 -19.25
CA GLU A 96 11.69 -2.97 -19.26
C GLU A 96 11.62 -2.02 -18.05
N PHE A 97 12.31 -2.37 -16.97
CA PHE A 97 12.46 -1.53 -15.79
C PHE A 97 13.93 -1.20 -15.51
N ASP A 98 14.19 -0.04 -14.90
CA ASP A 98 15.53 0.37 -14.50
C ASP A 98 15.94 -0.25 -13.15
N VAL A 99 16.06 -1.58 -13.15
CA VAL A 99 16.34 -2.39 -11.95
C VAL A 99 17.66 -1.98 -11.27
N ARG A 100 18.62 -1.41 -12.00
CA ARG A 100 19.95 -1.06 -11.45
C ARG A 100 19.97 0.29 -10.73
N SER A 101 19.07 1.20 -11.07
CA SER A 101 18.95 2.49 -10.39
C SER A 101 17.97 2.46 -9.24
N GLU A 102 17.09 1.44 -9.16
CA GLU A 102 16.07 1.29 -8.14
C GLU A 102 16.31 0.06 -7.21
N PRO A 103 16.90 0.26 -6.01
CA PRO A 103 17.19 -0.84 -5.08
C PRO A 103 15.96 -1.64 -4.63
N ALA A 104 14.80 -0.97 -4.52
CA ALA A 104 13.55 -1.62 -4.18
C ALA A 104 13.11 -2.60 -5.27
N LEU A 105 13.29 -2.22 -6.53
CA LEU A 105 12.95 -3.07 -7.67
C LEU A 105 13.93 -4.23 -7.81
N GLU A 106 15.23 -4.00 -7.60
CA GLU A 106 16.23 -5.08 -7.54
C GLU A 106 15.89 -6.10 -6.43
N ALA A 107 15.49 -5.63 -5.25
CA ALA A 107 15.04 -6.49 -4.18
C ALA A 107 13.78 -7.28 -4.57
N ALA A 108 12.80 -6.65 -5.22
CA ALA A 108 11.59 -7.30 -5.69
C ALA A 108 11.89 -8.42 -6.70
N VAL A 109 12.75 -8.17 -7.69
CA VAL A 109 13.17 -9.19 -8.68
C VAL A 109 13.89 -10.36 -8.00
N ARG A 110 14.73 -10.08 -7.00
CA ARG A 110 15.43 -11.11 -6.22
C ARG A 110 14.47 -11.98 -5.40
N ILE A 111 13.46 -11.36 -4.77
CA ILE A 111 12.43 -12.08 -4.02
C ILE A 111 11.57 -12.91 -4.98
N ALA A 112 11.14 -12.34 -6.10
CA ALA A 112 10.35 -13.02 -7.11
C ALA A 112 11.06 -14.28 -7.64
N ARG A 113 12.35 -14.17 -8.02
CA ARG A 113 13.16 -15.33 -8.42
C ARG A 113 13.24 -16.39 -7.33
N ARG A 114 13.30 -15.99 -6.06
CA ARG A 114 13.37 -16.93 -4.94
C ARG A 114 12.06 -17.69 -4.75
N LEU A 115 10.93 -17.01 -4.81
CA LEU A 115 9.59 -17.61 -4.68
C LEU A 115 9.33 -18.61 -5.81
N ILE A 116 9.61 -18.23 -7.06
CA ILE A 116 9.50 -19.14 -8.22
C ILE A 116 10.35 -20.41 -8.01
N TYR A 117 11.58 -20.25 -7.52
CA TYR A 117 12.46 -21.38 -7.27
C TYR A 117 11.97 -22.30 -6.13
N GLU A 118 11.33 -21.74 -5.10
CA GLU A 118 10.77 -22.52 -3.98
C GLU A 118 9.58 -23.35 -4.41
N GLU A 119 8.67 -22.79 -5.20
CA GLU A 119 7.54 -23.52 -5.77
C GLU A 119 7.98 -24.67 -6.68
N HIS A 120 9.01 -24.48 -7.51
CA HIS A 120 9.55 -25.57 -8.35
C HIS A 120 10.24 -26.70 -7.56
N ARG A 121 10.44 -26.53 -6.25
CA ARG A 121 11.12 -27.52 -5.39
C ARG A 121 10.14 -28.50 -4.73
N GLU A 122 8.87 -28.13 -4.62
CA GLU A 122 7.79 -28.94 -4.03
C GLU A 122 7.20 -29.93 -5.04
#